data_AF-A0A939HBP0-F1
#
_entry.id   AF-A0A939HBP0-F1
#
_cell.length_a   1.000
_cell.length_b   1.000
_cell.length_c   1.000
_cell.angle_alpha   90.00
_cell.angle_beta   90.00
_cell.angle_gamma   90.00
#
_symmetry.space_group_name_H-M   'P 1'
#
loop_
_entity.id
_entity.type
_entity.pdbx_description
1 polymer ?
#
loop_
_entity_poly.entity_id
_entity_poly.type
_entity_poly.pdbx_seq_one_letter_code
_entity_poly.pdbx_strand_id
1 'polypeptide(L)'
;MSKGYRKIFWGTILVSFLSPGGSISLVFVLIGWAILTSGIGALAEHSASGRFKRLEKIAIAAAAVSLVAGVLYELLRMSFPPIVYYPIVVMTVELILFHGIFAASYEHFSGMEDADTARMIQEKDRSYMVLMGTTLVVLSVFYTFNHSVTGILGFFASLTSKIYLLGSMHELKRACEEEESIEEEQPTA
;
A
#
# COMPACT_ATOMS: atom_id res chain seq x y z
N MET A 1 10.31 -6.62 -13.78
CA MET A 1 9.49 -6.36 -12.55
C MET A 1 9.65 -4.95 -11.99
N SER A 2 10.83 -4.33 -12.13
CA SER A 2 11.20 -3.01 -11.58
C SER A 2 10.20 -1.87 -11.86
N LYS A 3 9.68 -1.81 -13.09
CA LYS A 3 8.66 -0.83 -13.53
C LYS A 3 7.35 -0.93 -12.73
N GLY A 4 6.97 -2.13 -12.28
CA GLY A 4 5.77 -2.38 -11.48
C GLY A 4 5.89 -1.78 -10.08
N TYR A 5 6.96 -2.10 -9.35
CA TYR A 5 7.23 -1.50 -8.03
C TYR A 5 7.41 0.01 -8.08
N ARG A 6 8.03 0.55 -9.14
CA ARG A 6 8.11 2.01 -9.33
C ARG A 6 6.72 2.65 -9.42
N LYS A 7 5.79 2.05 -10.17
CA LYS A 7 4.40 2.54 -10.23
C LYS A 7 3.72 2.43 -8.87
N ILE A 8 3.85 1.30 -8.15
CA ILE A 8 3.28 1.14 -6.81
C ILE A 8 3.80 2.21 -5.86
N PHE A 9 5.10 2.50 -5.87
CA PHE A 9 5.70 3.56 -5.06
C PHE A 9 5.05 4.92 -5.32
N TRP A 10 4.97 5.35 -6.59
CA TRP A 10 4.35 6.63 -6.96
C TRP A 10 2.86 6.67 -6.67
N GLY A 11 2.14 5.57 -6.92
CA GLY A 11 0.72 5.45 -6.59
C GLY A 11 0.46 5.59 -5.08
N THR A 12 1.30 4.98 -4.26
CA THR A 12 1.24 5.06 -2.79
C THR A 12 1.44 6.49 -2.31
N ILE A 13 2.40 7.23 -2.88
CA ILE A 13 2.61 8.65 -2.53
C ILE A 13 1.34 9.46 -2.78
N LEU A 14 0.71 9.28 -3.95
CA LEU A 14 -0.48 10.03 -4.33
C LEU A 14 -1.70 9.69 -3.46
N VAL A 15 -1.95 8.40 -3.20
CA VAL A 15 -3.06 7.97 -2.34
C VAL A 15 -2.84 8.43 -0.90
N SER A 16 -1.63 8.25 -0.37
CA SER A 16 -1.39 8.38 1.06
C SER A 16 -0.99 9.78 1.53
N PHE A 17 -0.39 10.63 0.68
CA PHE A 17 0.10 11.97 1.06
C PHE A 17 -0.66 13.13 0.38
N LEU A 18 -1.17 12.92 -0.84
CA LEU A 18 -1.96 13.94 -1.56
C LEU A 18 -3.47 13.85 -1.30
N SER A 19 -3.86 13.23 -0.17
CA SER A 19 -5.25 13.17 0.28
C SER A 19 -5.60 14.15 1.41
N PRO A 20 -5.28 15.47 1.36
CA PRO A 20 -5.88 16.41 2.30
C PRO A 20 -7.33 16.69 1.86
N GLY A 21 -8.29 16.40 2.73
CA GLY A 21 -9.74 16.38 2.42
C GLY A 21 -10.26 17.55 1.56
N GLY A 22 -11.23 17.23 0.69
CA GLY A 22 -11.79 18.13 -0.32
C GLY A 22 -11.79 17.53 -1.74
N SER A 23 -12.56 18.12 -2.65
CA SER A 23 -12.82 17.57 -4.00
C SER A 23 -11.57 17.39 -4.86
N ILE A 24 -10.55 18.24 -4.67
CA ILE A 24 -9.26 18.14 -5.39
C ILE A 24 -8.47 16.90 -4.95
N SER A 25 -8.56 16.53 -3.66
CA SER A 25 -7.92 15.32 -3.12
C SER A 25 -8.50 14.05 -3.73
N LEU A 26 -9.79 14.05 -4.09
CA LEU A 26 -10.44 12.88 -4.69
C LEU A 26 -9.83 12.54 -6.07
N VAL A 27 -9.44 13.56 -6.85
CA VAL A 27 -8.76 13.38 -8.14
C VAL A 27 -7.36 12.79 -7.95
N PHE A 28 -6.58 13.27 -6.97
CA PHE A 28 -5.26 12.71 -6.69
C PHE A 28 -5.34 11.28 -6.18
N VAL A 29 -6.34 10.97 -5.35
CA VAL A 29 -6.62 9.60 -4.89
C VAL A 29 -6.99 8.70 -6.07
N LEU A 30 -7.82 9.16 -7.01
CA LEU A 30 -8.13 8.43 -8.25
C LEU A 30 -6.88 8.10 -9.06
N ILE A 31 -6.05 9.11 -9.32
CA ILE A 31 -4.81 8.97 -10.10
C ILE A 31 -3.86 8.01 -9.36
N GLY A 32 -3.74 8.15 -8.04
CA GLY A 32 -2.91 7.30 -7.21
C GLY A 32 -3.34 5.82 -7.28
N TRP A 33 -4.64 5.55 -7.15
CA TRP A 33 -5.19 4.21 -7.30
C TRP A 33 -4.99 3.65 -8.71
N ALA A 34 -5.18 4.45 -9.76
CA ALA A 34 -4.96 4.03 -11.14
C ALA A 34 -3.49 3.66 -11.42
N ILE A 35 -2.56 4.44 -10.88
CA ILE A 35 -1.12 4.14 -11.00
C ILE A 35 -0.78 2.89 -10.20
N LEU A 36 -1.33 2.73 -9.00
CA LEU A 36 -1.06 1.58 -8.13
C LEU A 36 -1.60 0.28 -8.73
N THR A 37 -2.84 0.27 -9.24
CA THR A 37 -3.40 -0.91 -9.93
C THR A 37 -2.63 -1.23 -11.20
N SER A 38 -2.21 -0.24 -11.99
CA SER A 38 -1.33 -0.45 -13.15
C SER A 38 0.04 -1.01 -12.75
N GLY A 39 0.56 -0.65 -11.58
CA GLY A 39 1.79 -1.22 -11.03
C GLY A 39 1.63 -2.69 -10.65
N ILE A 40 0.53 -3.04 -10.00
CA ILE A 40 0.21 -4.44 -9.65
C ILE A 40 -0.05 -5.28 -10.91
N GLY A 41 -0.76 -4.74 -11.90
CA GLY A 41 -0.97 -5.41 -13.20
C GLY A 41 0.36 -5.69 -13.91
N ALA A 42 1.30 -4.73 -13.90
CA ALA A 42 2.64 -4.96 -14.45
C ALA A 42 3.42 -6.06 -13.69
N LEU A 43 3.24 -6.21 -12.37
CA LEU A 43 3.80 -7.33 -11.63
C LEU A 43 3.09 -8.66 -11.97
N ALA A 44 1.78 -8.61 -12.24
CA ALA A 44 0.98 -9.76 -12.60
C ALA A 44 1.30 -10.33 -13.99
N GLU A 45 1.79 -9.50 -14.91
CA GLU A 45 2.25 -9.93 -16.24
C GLU A 45 3.59 -10.68 -16.17
N HIS A 46 4.47 -10.29 -15.25
CA HIS A 46 5.81 -10.88 -15.09
C HIS A 46 5.87 -12.02 -14.07
N SER A 47 4.84 -12.22 -13.25
CA SER A 47 4.81 -13.31 -12.27
C SER A 47 4.14 -14.55 -12.82
N ALA A 48 4.80 -15.70 -12.70
CA ALA A 48 4.19 -17.00 -12.95
C ALA A 48 3.05 -17.31 -11.93
N SER A 49 3.05 -16.65 -10.77
CA SER A 49 2.06 -16.85 -9.73
C SER A 49 0.76 -16.10 -10.02
N GLY A 50 -0.39 -16.78 -9.89
CA GLY A 50 -1.71 -16.16 -10.02
C GLY A 50 -2.07 -15.17 -8.90
N ARG A 51 -1.22 -15.01 -7.88
CA ARG A 51 -1.48 -14.15 -6.72
C ARG A 51 -1.50 -12.68 -7.09
N PHE A 52 -0.60 -12.20 -7.96
CA PHE A 52 -0.61 -10.82 -8.40
C PHE A 52 -1.88 -10.47 -9.20
N LYS A 53 -2.40 -11.40 -10.03
CA LYS A 53 -3.71 -11.21 -10.71
C LYS A 53 -4.88 -11.12 -9.73
N ARG A 54 -4.86 -11.91 -8.66
CA ARG A 54 -5.87 -11.81 -7.59
C ARG A 54 -5.75 -10.48 -6.85
N LEU A 55 -4.53 -10.04 -6.59
CA LEU A 55 -4.22 -8.80 -5.91
C LEU A 55 -4.64 -7.58 -6.74
N GLU A 56 -4.48 -7.62 -8.06
CA GLU A 56 -4.96 -6.59 -8.99
C GLU A 56 -6.47 -6.40 -8.86
N LYS A 57 -7.24 -7.50 -8.82
CA LYS A 57 -8.70 -7.43 -8.60
C LYS A 57 -9.06 -6.84 -7.24
N ILE A 58 -8.31 -7.19 -6.19
CA ILE A 58 -8.49 -6.62 -4.85
C ILE A 58 -8.17 -5.13 -4.86
N ALA A 59 -7.11 -4.71 -5.56
CA ALA A 59 -6.72 -3.31 -5.70
C ALA A 59 -7.78 -2.48 -6.45
N ILE A 60 -8.37 -3.04 -7.51
CA ILE A 60 -9.48 -2.38 -8.22
C ILE A 60 -10.71 -2.25 -7.32
N ALA A 61 -11.07 -3.29 -6.57
CA ALA A 61 -12.16 -3.22 -5.60
C ALA A 61 -11.88 -2.20 -4.49
N ALA A 62 -10.65 -2.18 -3.97
CA ALA A 62 -10.17 -1.22 -2.97
C ALA A 62 -10.25 0.22 -3.46
N ALA A 63 -9.87 0.47 -4.72
CA ALA A 63 -10.01 1.76 -5.38
C ALA A 63 -11.50 2.17 -5.44
N ALA A 64 -12.38 1.29 -5.92
CA ALA A 64 -13.81 1.56 -5.99
C ALA A 64 -14.42 1.88 -4.62
N VAL A 65 -14.09 1.10 -3.59
CA VAL A 65 -14.53 1.33 -2.21
C VAL A 65 -14.02 2.67 -1.69
N SER A 66 -12.74 2.98 -1.89
CA SER A 66 -12.14 4.25 -1.45
C SER A 66 -12.81 5.46 -2.10
N LEU A 67 -13.19 5.36 -3.38
CA LEU A 67 -13.89 6.42 -4.10
C LEU A 67 -15.30 6.64 -3.60
N VAL A 68 -16.09 5.55 -3.51
CA VAL A 68 -17.47 5.62 -3.01
C VAL A 68 -17.47 6.17 -1.59
N ALA A 69 -16.57 5.69 -0.75
CA ALA A 69 -16.45 6.12 0.62
C ALA A 69 -15.96 7.59 0.73
N GLY A 70 -15.05 8.04 -0.13
CA GLY A 70 -14.64 9.44 -0.20
C GLY A 70 -15.77 10.39 -0.63
N VAL A 71 -16.57 10.01 -1.63
CA VAL A 71 -17.75 10.78 -2.06
C VAL A 71 -18.81 10.81 -0.95
N LEU A 72 -19.08 9.66 -0.32
CA LEU A 72 -20.00 9.58 0.82
C LEU A 72 -19.50 10.41 2.02
N TYR A 73 -18.19 10.44 2.25
CA TYR A 73 -17.59 11.25 3.31
C TYR A 73 -17.91 12.73 3.10
N GLU A 74 -17.69 13.27 1.91
CA GLU A 74 -18.00 14.69 1.62
C GLU A 74 -19.51 14.99 1.69
N LEU A 75 -20.38 14.08 1.22
CA LEU A 75 -21.83 14.28 1.22
C LEU A 75 -22.47 14.13 2.61
N LEU A 76 -21.97 13.21 3.43
CA LEU A 76 -22.62 12.81 4.68
C LEU A 76 -21.88 13.28 5.93
N ARG A 77 -20.76 14.02 5.80
CA ARG A 77 -19.93 14.49 6.92
C ARG A 77 -20.73 15.12 8.06
N MET A 78 -21.77 15.90 7.72
CA MET A 78 -22.61 16.60 8.70
C MET A 78 -23.83 15.80 9.17
N SER A 79 -24.21 14.74 8.46
CA SER A 79 -25.49 14.05 8.64
C SER A 79 -25.35 12.62 9.18
N PHE A 80 -24.16 12.04 9.11
CA PHE A 80 -23.92 10.64 9.50
C PHE A 80 -22.68 10.52 10.42
N PRO A 81 -22.85 10.60 11.75
CA PRO A 81 -21.74 10.57 12.71
C PRO A 81 -20.75 9.40 12.54
N PRO A 82 -21.15 8.17 12.16
CA PRO A 82 -20.19 7.08 11.95
C PRO A 82 -19.19 7.30 10.78
N ILE A 83 -19.44 8.28 9.90
CA ILE A 83 -18.55 8.61 8.77
C ILE A 83 -17.13 9.03 9.24
N VAL A 84 -16.97 9.43 10.50
CA VAL A 84 -15.67 9.78 11.10
C VAL A 84 -14.67 8.62 11.12
N TYR A 85 -15.14 7.36 11.07
CA TYR A 85 -14.29 6.17 11.00
C TYR A 85 -13.79 5.85 9.58
N TYR A 86 -14.18 6.64 8.57
CA TYR A 86 -13.73 6.45 7.18
C TYR A 86 -12.21 6.30 7.02
N PRO A 87 -11.35 7.13 7.66
CA PRO A 87 -9.90 6.99 7.54
C PRO A 87 -9.37 5.63 8.04
N ILE A 88 -10.01 5.03 9.05
CA ILE A 88 -9.64 3.70 9.57
C ILE A 88 -9.94 2.62 8.54
N VAL A 89 -11.08 2.72 7.85
CA VAL A 89 -11.45 1.80 6.77
C VAL A 89 -10.43 1.87 5.63
N VAL A 90 -10.06 3.07 5.19
CA VAL A 90 -9.05 3.26 4.14
C VAL A 90 -7.70 2.67 4.55
N MET A 91 -7.23 2.95 5.76
CA MET A 91 -5.96 2.40 6.26
C MET A 91 -5.99 0.87 6.39
N THR A 92 -7.15 0.28 6.69
CA THR A 92 -7.32 -1.18 6.73
C THR A 92 -7.23 -1.79 5.33
N VAL A 93 -7.83 -1.12 4.33
CA VAL A 93 -7.74 -1.52 2.93
C VAL A 93 -6.29 -1.42 2.43
N GLU A 94 -5.59 -0.33 2.76
CA GLU A 94 -4.15 -0.17 2.46
C GLU A 94 -3.34 -1.33 3.09
N LEU A 95 -3.55 -1.63 4.37
CA LEU A 95 -2.87 -2.71 5.08
C LEU A 95 -3.04 -4.06 4.37
N ILE A 96 -4.28 -4.44 4.05
CA ILE A 96 -4.59 -5.71 3.37
C ILE A 96 -3.89 -5.76 2.00
N LEU A 97 -3.92 -4.65 1.26
CA LEU A 97 -3.35 -4.58 -0.07
C LEU A 97 -1.83 -4.71 -0.05
N PHE A 98 -1.14 -3.94 0.79
CA PHE A 98 0.31 -3.96 0.87
C PHE A 98 0.85 -5.25 1.46
N HIS A 99 0.16 -5.82 2.46
CA HIS A 99 0.46 -7.17 2.92
C HIS A 99 0.36 -8.19 1.78
N GLY A 100 -0.69 -8.09 0.95
CA GLY A 100 -0.84 -8.91 -0.24
C GLY A 100 0.28 -8.73 -1.27
N ILE A 101 0.79 -7.49 -1.45
CA ILE A 101 1.95 -7.20 -2.30
C ILE A 101 3.17 -7.92 -1.75
N PHE A 102 3.52 -7.72 -0.47
CA PHE A 102 4.69 -8.36 0.14
C PHE A 102 4.61 -9.88 0.07
N ALA A 103 3.44 -10.47 0.34
CA ALA A 103 3.28 -11.92 0.31
C ALA A 103 3.41 -12.50 -1.11
N ALA A 104 2.98 -11.77 -2.14
CA ALA A 104 3.18 -12.15 -3.54
C ALA A 104 4.64 -11.96 -3.98
N SER A 105 5.31 -10.89 -3.52
CA SER A 105 6.73 -10.68 -3.74
C SER A 105 7.57 -11.78 -3.09
N TYR A 106 7.27 -12.16 -1.84
CA TYR A 106 7.95 -13.24 -1.13
C TYR A 106 7.89 -14.54 -1.92
N GLU A 107 6.71 -14.93 -2.40
CA GLU A 107 6.54 -16.15 -3.20
C GLU A 107 7.39 -16.11 -4.48
N HIS A 108 7.43 -14.96 -5.16
CA HIS A 108 8.23 -14.78 -6.36
C HIS A 108 9.72 -14.99 -6.10
N PHE A 109 10.30 -14.29 -5.12
CA PHE A 109 11.74 -14.40 -4.81
C PHE A 109 12.11 -15.74 -4.17
N SER A 110 11.22 -16.33 -3.36
CA SER A 110 11.44 -17.67 -2.80
C SER A 110 11.50 -18.75 -3.87
N GLY A 111 10.78 -18.57 -4.99
CA GLY A 111 10.82 -19.49 -6.13
C GLY A 111 12.08 -19.36 -6.98
N MET A 112 12.86 -18.30 -6.79
CA MET A 112 14.11 -18.03 -7.53
C MET A 112 15.36 -18.35 -6.69
N GLU A 113 15.20 -19.04 -5.55
CA GLU A 113 16.26 -19.38 -4.59
C GLU A 113 17.02 -18.18 -3.98
N ASP A 114 16.54 -16.94 -4.18
CA ASP A 114 17.05 -15.75 -3.50
C ASP A 114 16.50 -15.66 -2.07
N ALA A 115 17.11 -16.47 -1.20
CA ALA A 115 16.73 -16.58 0.20
C ALA A 115 16.93 -15.27 0.98
N ASP A 116 17.92 -14.45 0.61
CA ASP A 116 18.22 -13.20 1.30
C ASP A 116 17.16 -12.14 1.01
N THR A 117 16.78 -11.97 -0.26
CA THR A 117 15.69 -11.05 -0.65
C THR A 117 14.35 -11.52 -0.11
N ALA A 118 14.06 -12.83 -0.14
CA ALA A 118 12.84 -13.38 0.43
C ALA A 118 12.75 -13.11 1.95
N ARG A 119 13.85 -13.31 2.70
CA ARG A 119 13.88 -13.03 4.14
C ARG A 119 13.70 -11.54 4.42
N MET A 120 14.36 -10.67 3.66
CA MET A 120 14.19 -9.23 3.76
C MET A 120 12.71 -8.85 3.60
N ILE A 121 12.04 -9.34 2.54
CA ILE A 121 10.63 -9.05 2.28
C ILE A 121 9.74 -9.49 3.46
N GLN A 122 9.99 -10.67 4.01
CA GLN A 122 9.23 -11.20 5.14
C GLN A 122 9.39 -10.34 6.42
N GLU A 123 10.60 -9.89 6.71
CA GLU A 123 10.87 -8.99 7.85
C GLU A 123 10.20 -7.63 7.68
N LYS A 124 10.18 -7.10 6.44
CA LYS A 124 9.51 -5.84 6.11
C LYS A 124 7.99 -5.95 6.25
N ASP A 125 7.39 -7.02 5.72
CA ASP A 125 5.95 -7.28 5.85
C ASP A 125 5.52 -7.34 7.32
N ARG A 126 6.26 -8.11 8.14
CA ARG A 126 5.99 -8.22 9.58
C ARG A 126 6.06 -6.87 10.28
N SER A 127 7.10 -6.09 10.01
CA SER A 127 7.30 -4.78 10.62
C SER A 127 6.21 -3.79 10.19
N TYR A 128 5.83 -3.80 8.91
CA TYR A 128 4.75 -2.98 8.38
C TYR A 128 3.40 -3.34 9.03
N MET A 129 3.08 -4.63 9.16
CA MET A 129 1.85 -5.08 9.83
C MET A 129 1.78 -4.60 11.28
N VAL A 130 2.90 -4.68 12.02
CA VAL A 130 2.96 -4.21 13.42
C VAL A 130 2.78 -2.68 13.49
N LEU A 131 3.47 -1.92 12.65
CA LEU A 131 3.40 -0.46 12.61
C LEU A 131 1.98 0.03 12.25
N MET A 132 1.42 -0.50 11.17
CA MET A 132 0.10 -0.11 10.68
C MET A 132 -1.02 -0.62 11.59
N GLY A 133 -0.90 -1.84 12.13
CA GLY A 133 -1.83 -2.38 13.12
C GLY A 133 -1.87 -1.55 14.40
N THR A 134 -0.70 -1.15 14.92
CA THR A 134 -0.61 -0.25 16.09
C THR A 134 -1.24 1.10 15.78
N THR A 135 -0.96 1.65 14.60
CA THR A 135 -1.57 2.91 14.13
C THR A 135 -3.10 2.83 14.13
N LEU A 136 -3.67 1.75 13.58
CA LEU A 136 -5.12 1.53 13.52
C LEU A 136 -5.74 1.48 14.92
N VAL A 137 -5.10 0.81 15.87
CA VAL A 137 -5.57 0.74 17.27
C VAL A 137 -5.55 2.13 17.92
N VAL A 138 -4.44 2.87 17.81
CA VAL A 138 -4.30 4.21 18.40
C VAL A 138 -5.33 5.18 17.81
N LEU A 139 -5.52 5.15 16.49
CA LEU A 139 -6.52 5.99 15.83
C LEU A 139 -7.95 5.59 16.20
N SER A 140 -8.24 4.30 16.36
CA SER A 140 -9.55 3.84 16.82
C SER A 140 -9.89 4.40 18.20
N VAL A 141 -8.94 4.35 19.14
CA VAL A 141 -9.09 4.97 20.46
C VAL A 141 -9.33 6.49 20.35
N PHE A 142 -8.58 7.17 19.48
CA PHE A 142 -8.79 8.59 19.22
C PHE A 142 -10.20 8.90 18.73
N TYR A 143 -10.70 8.19 17.71
CA TYR A 143 -12.03 8.44 17.15
C TYR A 143 -13.17 8.08 18.11
N THR A 144 -12.98 7.09 18.98
CA THR A 144 -14.00 6.70 19.97
C THR A 144 -14.05 7.63 21.18
N PHE A 145 -12.90 8.01 21.73
CA PHE A 145 -12.83 8.81 22.96
C PHE A 145 -12.57 10.29 22.73
N ASN A 146 -12.31 10.70 21.48
CA ASN A 146 -11.96 12.06 21.07
C ASN A 146 -10.80 12.67 21.90
N HIS A 147 -9.83 11.84 22.31
CA HIS A 147 -8.74 12.26 23.18
C HIS A 147 -7.58 12.84 22.36
N SER A 148 -7.32 14.15 22.49
CA SER A 148 -6.39 14.87 21.62
C SER A 148 -4.96 14.30 21.59
N VAL A 149 -4.44 13.79 22.71
CA VAL A 149 -3.09 13.20 22.77
C VAL A 149 -2.99 11.94 21.91
N THR A 150 -4.02 11.09 21.93
CA THR A 150 -4.05 9.88 21.08
C THR A 150 -4.18 10.22 19.61
N GLY A 151 -4.83 11.34 19.27
CA GLY A 151 -4.89 11.84 17.89
C GLY A 151 -3.51 12.23 17.36
N ILE A 152 -2.74 12.99 18.15
CA ILE A 152 -1.37 13.38 17.79
C ILE A 152 -0.47 12.14 17.64
N LEU A 153 -0.52 11.21 18.60
CA LEU A 153 0.25 9.96 18.52
C LEU A 153 -0.15 9.13 17.29
N GLY A 154 -1.45 9.00 17.01
CA GLY A 154 -1.95 8.28 15.85
C GLY A 154 -1.51 8.91 14.52
N PHE A 155 -1.47 10.25 14.45
CA PHE A 155 -0.95 10.96 13.28
C PHE A 155 0.52 10.64 13.02
N PHE A 156 1.38 10.73 14.03
CA PHE A 156 2.81 10.41 13.88
C PHE A 156 3.02 8.93 13.56
N ALA A 157 2.30 8.02 14.22
CA ALA A 157 2.37 6.59 13.92
C ALA A 157 1.96 6.28 12.48
N SER A 158 0.91 6.93 11.98
CA SER A 158 0.46 6.81 10.59
C SER A 158 1.52 7.31 9.61
N LEU A 159 2.12 8.47 9.90
CA LEU A 159 3.19 9.04 9.08
C LEU A 159 4.41 8.10 9.03
N THR A 160 4.87 7.60 10.17
CA THR A 160 5.97 6.65 10.26
C THR A 160 5.69 5.36 9.48
N SER A 161 4.48 4.82 9.60
CA SER A 161 4.05 3.62 8.86
C SER A 161 4.10 3.83 7.34
N LYS A 162 3.66 4.99 6.86
CA LYS A 162 3.69 5.35 5.43
C LYS A 162 5.11 5.55 4.91
N ILE A 163 5.97 6.21 5.67
CA ILE A 163 7.40 6.37 5.31
C ILE A 163 8.07 4.99 5.24
N TYR A 164 7.81 4.12 6.21
CA TYR A 164 8.34 2.76 6.24
C TYR A 164 7.91 1.95 5.01
N LEU A 165 6.63 2.05 4.64
CA LEU A 165 6.09 1.40 3.46
C LEU A 165 6.78 1.87 2.17
N LEU A 166 6.93 3.19 2.00
CA LEU A 166 7.62 3.76 0.84
C LEU A 166 9.08 3.29 0.75
N GLY A 167 9.79 3.26 1.88
CA GLY A 167 11.14 2.72 1.95
C GLY A 167 11.20 1.24 1.53
N SER A 168 10.24 0.45 1.99
CA SER A 168 10.16 -0.97 1.65
C SER A 168 9.89 -1.20 0.15
N MET A 169 8.99 -0.41 -0.45
CA MET A 169 8.72 -0.46 -1.89
C MET A 169 9.94 -0.02 -2.72
N HIS A 170 10.72 0.95 -2.23
CA HIS A 170 11.96 1.38 -2.87
C HIS A 170 13.04 0.28 -2.83
N GLU A 171 13.21 -0.40 -1.70
CA GLU A 171 14.13 -1.54 -1.60
C GLU A 171 13.71 -2.70 -2.53
N LEU A 172 12.42 -3.04 -2.58
CA LEU A 172 11.87 -4.02 -3.52
C LEU A 172 12.14 -3.65 -4.99
N LYS A 173 11.98 -2.37 -5.34
CA LYS A 173 12.35 -1.87 -6.67
C LYS A 173 13.83 -2.11 -6.96
N ARG A 174 14.71 -1.82 -5.98
CA ARG A 174 16.15 -1.95 -6.13
C ARG A 174 16.58 -3.41 -6.28
N ALA A 175 16.00 -4.32 -5.49
CA ALA A 175 16.27 -5.76 -5.60
C ALA A 175 15.92 -6.30 -7.00
N CYS A 176 14.80 -5.88 -7.59
CA CYS A 176 14.47 -6.24 -8.98
C CYS A 176 15.41 -5.63 -10.03
N GLU A 177 15.97 -4.43 -9.78
CA GLU A 177 16.91 -3.80 -10.72
C GLU A 177 18.28 -4.48 -10.67
N GLU A 178 18.73 -4.93 -9.48
CA GLU A 178 19.94 -5.72 -9.31
C GLU A 178 19.81 -7.08 -10.02
N GLU A 179 18.66 -7.74 -9.90
CA GLU A 179 18.36 -8.99 -10.62
C GLU A 179 18.36 -8.83 -12.15
N GLU A 180 17.65 -7.81 -12.69
CA GLU A 180 17.61 -7.51 -14.13
C GLU A 180 19.05 -7.26 -14.69
N SER A 181 19.95 -6.67 -13.89
CA SER A 181 21.34 -6.44 -14.31
C SER A 181 22.22 -7.70 -14.36
N ILE A 182 21.94 -8.69 -13.51
CA ILE A 182 22.68 -9.96 -13.48
C ILE A 182 22.30 -10.83 -14.68
N GLU A 183 21.01 -10.86 -15.06
CA GLU A 183 20.55 -11.56 -16.27
C GLU A 183 21.11 -10.94 -17.56
N GLU A 184 21.25 -9.61 -17.64
CA GLU A 184 21.83 -8.94 -18.81
C GLU A 184 23.35 -9.17 -18.96
N GLU A 185 24.09 -9.37 -17.85
CA GLU A 185 25.53 -9.69 -17.89
C GLU A 185 25.83 -11.17 -18.18
N GLN A 186 24.85 -12.07 -18.02
CA GLN A 186 24.94 -13.48 -18.41
C GLN A 186 24.05 -13.79 -19.62
N PRO A 187 24.34 -13.30 -20.83
CA PRO A 187 23.65 -13.78 -22.01
C PRO A 187 23.98 -15.26 -22.19
N THR A 188 22.94 -16.09 -22.09
CA THR A 188 22.91 -17.53 -22.38
C THR A 188 23.98 -17.95 -23.39
N ALA A 189 24.91 -18.80 -22.95
CA ALA A 189 25.80 -19.57 -23.80
C ALA A 189 25.05 -20.71 -24.50
#